data_AF-A0A6A7M9F1-F1
#
_entry.id   AF-A0A6A7M9F1-F1
#
_cell.length_a   1.000
_cell.length_b   1.000
_cell.length_c   1.000
_cell.angle_alpha   90.00
_cell.angle_beta   90.00
_cell.angle_gamma   90.00
#
_symmetry.space_group_name_H-M   'P 1'
#
loop_
_entity.id
_entity.type
_entity.pdbx_description
1 polymer ?
#
loop_
_entity_poly.entity_id
_entity_poly.type
_entity_poly.pdbx_seq_one_letter_code
_entity_poly.pdbx_strand_id
1 'polypeptide(L)'
;MDVAAFLRKIGDVLPERHAGSRELDVLEFEADGRDVSVRVRREPHGASYPSLAAILHEIGRTCLAQGIAVAQLRRIAFLRDEIRVEVAGAAHQPGKVYRYPIEGTLGAPRAEPPSLRVMPSAMSSSEGGADLKL
;
A
#
# COMPACT_ATOMS: atom_id res chain seq x y z
N MET A 1 19.33 -5.88 3.39
CA MET A 1 18.73 -5.93 2.04
C MET A 1 17.79 -4.76 1.92
N ASP A 2 17.89 -4.00 0.83
CA ASP A 2 17.00 -2.86 0.58
C ASP A 2 15.66 -3.31 -0.02
N VAL A 3 14.63 -2.46 0.10
CA VAL A 3 13.27 -2.68 -0.40
C VAL A 3 13.20 -2.99 -1.89
N ALA A 4 13.99 -2.33 -2.73
CA ALA A 4 13.97 -2.59 -4.18
C ALA A 4 14.56 -3.97 -4.51
N ALA A 5 15.65 -4.36 -3.82
CA ALA A 5 16.25 -5.68 -3.99
C ALA A 5 15.31 -6.80 -3.51
N PHE A 6 14.59 -6.55 -2.42
CA PHE A 6 13.57 -7.48 -1.90
C PHE A 6 12.42 -7.68 -2.89
N LEU A 7 11.82 -6.58 -3.38
CA LEU A 7 10.72 -6.64 -4.33
C LEU A 7 11.13 -7.26 -5.66
N ARG A 8 12.35 -6.99 -6.14
CA ARG A 8 12.89 -7.67 -7.32
C ARG A 8 12.94 -9.18 -7.14
N LYS A 9 13.46 -9.65 -5.99
CA LYS A 9 13.53 -11.08 -5.69
C LYS A 9 12.14 -11.74 -5.67
N ILE A 10 11.12 -11.06 -5.18
CA ILE A 10 9.72 -11.54 -5.24
C ILE A 10 9.26 -11.67 -6.69
N GLY A 11 9.59 -10.67 -7.53
CA GLY A 11 9.27 -10.69 -8.96
C GLY A 11 9.95 -11.80 -9.74
N ASP A 12 11.11 -12.28 -9.27
CA ASP A 12 11.81 -13.42 -9.86
C ASP A 12 11.22 -14.78 -9.39
N VAL A 13 10.82 -14.89 -8.11
CA VAL A 13 10.38 -16.17 -7.51
C VAL A 13 8.90 -16.50 -7.78
N LEU A 14 8.00 -15.51 -7.85
CA LEU A 14 6.57 -15.75 -8.05
C LEU A 14 6.20 -16.34 -9.42
N PRO A 15 6.81 -15.91 -10.55
CA PRO A 15 6.53 -16.49 -11.86
C PRO A 15 6.94 -17.97 -11.95
N GLU A 16 8.01 -18.36 -11.25
CA GLU A 16 8.44 -19.77 -11.16
C GLU A 16 7.39 -20.66 -10.48
N ARG A 17 6.49 -20.06 -9.69
CA ARG A 17 5.35 -20.73 -9.02
C ARG A 17 4.02 -20.54 -9.77
N HIS A 18 4.07 -20.14 -11.04
CA HIS A 18 2.91 -19.95 -11.94
C HIS A 18 1.92 -18.86 -11.51
N ALA A 19 2.36 -17.87 -10.72
CA ALA A 19 1.57 -16.69 -10.39
C ALA A 19 2.19 -15.44 -11.06
N GLY A 20 1.72 -15.12 -12.26
CA GLY A 20 2.02 -13.85 -12.91
C GLY A 20 1.21 -12.70 -12.29
N SER A 21 1.56 -11.46 -12.63
CA SER A 21 0.83 -10.26 -12.17
C SER A 21 -0.65 -10.28 -12.55
N ARG A 22 -1.03 -11.02 -13.60
CA ARG A 22 -2.41 -11.15 -14.05
C ARG A 22 -3.24 -12.02 -13.11
N GLU A 23 -2.61 -12.99 -12.47
CA GLU A 23 -3.21 -13.96 -11.57
C GLU A 23 -3.13 -13.53 -10.10
N LEU A 24 -2.39 -12.46 -9.78
CA LEU A 24 -2.29 -11.93 -8.43
C LEU A 24 -3.48 -11.03 -8.08
N ASP A 25 -3.99 -11.20 -6.86
CA ASP A 25 -4.97 -10.30 -6.23
C ASP A 25 -4.25 -9.39 -5.22
N VAL A 26 -3.46 -10.00 -4.32
CA VAL A 26 -2.72 -9.26 -3.30
C VAL A 26 -1.42 -9.96 -2.90
N LEU A 27 -0.43 -9.16 -2.53
CA LEU A 27 0.71 -9.54 -1.70
C LEU A 27 0.58 -8.85 -0.34
N GLU A 28 0.55 -9.62 0.74
CA GLU A 28 0.52 -9.12 2.11
C GLU A 28 1.86 -9.40 2.78
N PHE A 29 2.42 -8.37 3.44
CA PHE A 29 3.73 -8.41 4.05
C PHE A 29 3.59 -8.40 5.56
N GLU A 30 4.16 -9.40 6.22
CA GLU A 30 4.20 -9.44 7.67
C GLU A 30 5.08 -8.32 8.24
N ALA A 31 4.77 -7.90 9.47
CA ALA A 31 5.41 -6.73 10.08
C ALA A 31 6.93 -6.85 10.24
N ASP A 32 7.43 -8.09 10.35
CA ASP A 32 8.85 -8.39 10.43
C ASP A 32 9.54 -8.46 9.05
N GLY A 33 8.77 -8.38 7.96
CA GLY A 33 9.26 -8.31 6.59
C GLY A 33 9.84 -9.61 6.04
N ARG A 34 9.65 -10.75 6.73
CA ARG A 34 10.21 -12.05 6.32
C ARG A 34 9.21 -12.96 5.62
N ASP A 35 7.92 -12.74 5.84
CA ASP A 35 6.87 -13.55 5.23
C ASP A 35 5.99 -12.72 4.28
N VAL A 36 5.60 -13.34 3.17
CA VAL A 36 4.76 -12.74 2.14
C VAL A 36 3.64 -13.71 1.82
N SER A 37 2.43 -13.32 2.21
CA SER A 37 1.22 -14.04 1.85
C SER A 37 0.75 -13.62 0.47
N VAL A 38 0.50 -14.61 -0.39
CA VAL A 38 0.12 -14.41 -1.79
C VAL A 38 -1.33 -14.85 -1.96
N ARG A 39 -2.19 -13.96 -2.45
CA ARG A 39 -3.54 -14.34 -2.88
C ARG A 39 -3.65 -14.19 -4.39
N VAL A 40 -4.22 -15.21 -5.02
CA VAL A 40 -4.48 -15.25 -6.45
C VAL A 40 -5.95 -14.99 -6.71
N ARG A 41 -6.24 -14.33 -7.83
CA ARG A 41 -7.60 -14.08 -8.29
C ARG A 41 -8.11 -15.24 -9.15
N ARG A 42 -9.43 -15.43 -9.16
CA ARG A 42 -10.10 -16.48 -9.98
C ARG A 42 -10.05 -16.18 -11.47
N GLU A 43 -10.23 -14.90 -11.84
CA GLU A 43 -10.19 -14.45 -13.22
C GLU A 43 -8.93 -13.61 -13.45
N PRO A 44 -8.01 -14.03 -14.34
CA PRO A 44 -6.80 -13.27 -14.62
C PRO A 44 -7.11 -11.89 -15.20
N HIS A 45 -6.24 -10.90 -14.94
CA HIS A 45 -6.32 -9.62 -15.63
C HIS A 45 -6.10 -9.78 -17.15
N GLY A 46 -6.53 -8.77 -17.89
CA GLY A 46 -6.39 -8.72 -19.35
C GLY A 46 -4.93 -8.88 -19.81
N ALA A 47 -4.72 -9.30 -21.06
CA ALA A 47 -3.37 -9.54 -21.59
C ALA A 47 -2.47 -8.28 -21.58
N SER A 48 -3.08 -7.09 -21.61
CA SER A 48 -2.37 -5.80 -21.53
C SER A 48 -1.93 -5.42 -20.12
N TYR A 49 -2.19 -6.26 -19.11
CA TYR A 49 -1.79 -5.96 -17.73
C TYR A 49 -0.25 -5.98 -17.60
N PRO A 50 0.35 -5.06 -16.83
CA PRO A 50 1.81 -4.94 -16.74
C PRO A 50 2.44 -6.18 -16.12
N SER A 51 3.69 -6.48 -16.49
CA SER A 51 4.43 -7.61 -15.92
C SER A 51 4.73 -7.40 -14.44
N LEU A 52 4.80 -8.49 -13.67
CA LEU A 52 5.12 -8.44 -12.24
C LEU A 52 6.46 -7.76 -11.98
N ALA A 53 7.47 -8.07 -12.81
CA ALA A 53 8.78 -7.44 -12.72
C ALA A 53 8.72 -5.92 -12.91
N ALA A 54 7.95 -5.41 -13.88
CA ALA A 54 7.79 -3.98 -14.10
C ALA A 54 7.11 -3.30 -12.89
N ILE A 55 6.02 -3.89 -12.39
CA ILE A 55 5.29 -3.39 -11.22
C ILE A 55 6.19 -3.29 -10.01
N LEU A 56 6.87 -4.37 -9.64
CA LEU A 56 7.70 -4.43 -8.45
C LEU A 56 8.96 -3.55 -8.58
N HIS A 57 9.48 -3.37 -9.79
CA HIS A 57 10.59 -2.46 -10.05
C HIS A 57 10.22 -1.01 -9.72
N GLU A 58 9.09 -0.52 -10.23
CA GLU A 58 8.69 0.88 -10.01
C GLU A 58 8.29 1.15 -8.56
N ILE A 59 7.62 0.18 -7.91
CA ILE A 59 7.34 0.25 -6.47
C ILE A 59 8.66 0.32 -5.69
N GLY A 60 9.62 -0.54 -6.01
CA GLY A 60 10.94 -0.55 -5.37
C GLY A 60 11.67 0.79 -5.50
N ARG A 61 11.66 1.40 -6.70
CA ARG A 61 12.24 2.74 -6.92
C ARG A 61 11.56 3.81 -6.07
N THR A 62 10.23 3.79 -6.00
CA THR A 62 9.47 4.75 -5.21
C THR A 62 9.74 4.57 -3.72
N CYS A 63 9.76 3.33 -3.22
CA CYS A 63 10.08 3.05 -1.83
C CYS A 63 11.49 3.52 -1.46
N LEU A 64 12.49 3.26 -2.33
CA LEU A 64 13.85 3.77 -2.17
C LEU A 64 13.91 5.30 -2.09
N ALA A 65 13.27 5.98 -3.05
CA ALA A 65 13.26 7.44 -3.12
C ALA A 65 12.58 8.10 -1.91
N GLN A 66 11.63 7.40 -1.29
CA GLN A 66 10.87 7.88 -0.14
C GLN A 66 11.42 7.37 1.21
N GLY A 67 12.52 6.61 1.21
CA GLY A 67 13.11 6.05 2.43
C GLY A 67 12.24 5.01 3.13
N ILE A 68 11.40 4.29 2.39
CA ILE A 68 10.48 3.27 2.91
C ILE A 68 11.23 1.95 3.07
N ALA A 69 11.30 1.44 4.29
CA ALA A 69 11.90 0.13 4.58
C ALA A 69 10.96 -1.03 4.27
N VAL A 70 11.51 -2.24 4.09
CA VAL A 70 10.72 -3.48 3.89
C VAL A 70 9.72 -3.70 5.03
N ALA A 71 10.11 -3.47 6.29
CA ALA A 71 9.22 -3.60 7.46
C ALA A 71 8.05 -2.60 7.46
N GLN A 72 8.09 -1.57 6.61
CA GLN A 72 6.99 -0.64 6.44
C GLN A 72 6.04 -1.08 5.31
N LEU A 73 6.45 -1.96 4.38
CA LEU A 73 5.52 -2.52 3.41
C LEU A 73 4.46 -3.35 4.13
N ARG A 74 3.20 -3.19 3.74
CA ARG A 74 2.08 -3.94 4.32
C ARG A 74 1.30 -4.70 3.27
N ARG A 75 1.00 -4.05 2.16
CA ARG A 75 0.12 -4.65 1.15
C ARG A 75 0.42 -4.08 -0.23
N ILE A 76 0.42 -4.94 -1.24
CA ILE A 76 0.38 -4.57 -2.66
C ILE A 76 -0.85 -5.23 -3.27
N ALA A 77 -1.85 -4.45 -3.64
CA ALA A 77 -3.07 -4.93 -4.29
C ALA A 77 -3.00 -4.72 -5.81
N PHE A 78 -3.31 -5.78 -6.56
CA PHE A 78 -3.28 -5.84 -8.02
C PHE A 78 -4.71 -5.67 -8.55
N LEU A 79 -5.18 -4.42 -8.59
CA LEU A 79 -6.55 -4.10 -9.04
C LEU A 79 -6.61 -4.04 -10.56
N ARG A 80 -7.84 -3.97 -11.11
CA ARG A 80 -8.05 -3.98 -12.57
C ARG A 80 -7.34 -2.83 -13.28
N ASP A 81 -7.40 -1.62 -12.70
CA ASP A 81 -6.98 -0.38 -13.36
C ASP A 81 -5.78 0.28 -12.68
N GLU A 82 -5.38 -0.19 -11.50
CA GLU A 82 -4.27 0.37 -10.72
C GLU A 82 -3.62 -0.67 -9.81
N ILE A 83 -2.39 -0.38 -9.39
CA ILE A 83 -1.72 -1.05 -8.28
C ILE A 83 -1.78 -0.14 -7.05
N ARG A 84 -2.18 -0.69 -5.90
CA ARG A 84 -2.17 0.04 -4.62
C ARG A 84 -1.10 -0.52 -3.70
N VAL A 85 -0.29 0.35 -3.14
CA VAL A 85 0.76 -0.01 -2.17
C VAL A 85 0.49 0.69 -0.86
N GLU A 86 0.24 -0.11 0.18
CA GLU A 86 0.01 0.37 1.53
C GLU A 86 1.30 0.21 2.34
N VAL A 87 1.70 1.31 2.98
CA VAL A 87 2.87 1.34 3.85
C VAL A 87 2.48 1.83 5.23
N ALA A 88 3.02 1.17 6.25
CA ALA A 88 2.91 1.63 7.62
C ALA A 88 3.69 2.92 7.81
N GLY A 89 3.11 3.83 8.58
CA GLY A 89 3.80 5.04 8.97
C GLY A 89 4.93 4.73 9.96
N ALA A 90 5.92 5.61 10.02
CA ALA A 90 6.88 5.61 11.11
C ALA A 90 6.20 6.08 12.41
N ALA A 91 6.89 5.97 13.55
CA ALA A 91 6.37 6.46 14.83
C ALA A 91 5.83 7.91 14.68
N HIS A 92 4.57 8.13 15.08
CA HIS A 92 3.82 9.39 14.94
C HIS A 92 3.46 9.84 13.51
N GLN A 93 3.71 9.04 12.47
CA GLN A 93 3.23 9.31 11.12
C GLN A 93 2.11 8.34 10.73
N PRO A 94 1.06 8.81 10.05
CA PRO A 94 0.06 7.92 9.48
C PRO A 94 0.66 7.07 8.36
N GLY A 95 0.07 5.90 8.13
CA GLY A 95 0.37 5.09 6.95
C GLY A 95 0.10 5.87 5.66
N LYS A 96 0.82 5.51 4.60
CA LYS A 96 0.67 6.11 3.27
C LYS A 96 0.17 5.07 2.28
N VAL A 97 -0.59 5.54 1.30
CA VAL A 97 -1.06 4.72 0.19
C VAL A 97 -0.56 5.34 -1.11
N TYR A 98 0.15 4.53 -1.89
CA TYR A 98 0.64 4.91 -3.22
C TYR A 98 -0.20 4.22 -4.28
N ARG A 99 -0.63 4.98 -5.28
CA ARG A 99 -1.44 4.48 -6.40
C ARG A 99 -0.68 4.59 -7.70
N TYR A 100 -0.63 3.50 -8.43
CA TYR A 100 0.04 3.40 -9.73
C TYR A 100 -0.98 3.00 -10.79
N PRO A 101 -1.40 3.93 -11.67
CA PRO A 101 -2.35 3.60 -12.73
C PRO A 101 -1.72 2.65 -13.75
N ILE A 102 -2.53 1.74 -14.29
CA ILE A 102 -2.09 0.73 -15.25
C ILE A 102 -2.05 1.26 -16.68
N GLU A 103 -2.82 2.32 -16.97
CA GLU A 103 -2.81 2.97 -18.28
C GLU A 103 -1.40 3.47 -18.62
N GLY A 104 -0.76 2.84 -19.61
CA GLY A 104 0.58 3.21 -20.08
C GLY A 104 1.77 2.59 -19.32
N THR A 105 1.52 1.55 -18.52
CA THR A 105 2.49 0.59 -17.95
C THR A 105 3.03 0.85 -16.53
N LEU A 106 3.01 2.08 -16.00
CA LEU A 106 3.14 2.47 -14.57
C LEU A 106 3.31 4.00 -14.54
N GLY A 107 2.22 4.77 -14.56
CA GLY A 107 2.31 6.23 -14.47
C GLY A 107 2.99 6.71 -13.18
N ALA A 108 3.37 7.99 -13.09
CA ALA A 108 3.99 8.55 -11.89
C ALA A 108 3.12 8.30 -10.64
N PRO A 109 3.70 7.84 -9.52
CA PRO A 109 2.93 7.50 -8.32
C PRO A 109 2.22 8.73 -7.78
N ARG A 110 0.89 8.64 -7.62
CA ARG A 110 0.13 9.66 -6.92
C ARG A 110 0.00 9.22 -5.46
N ALA A 111 0.71 9.91 -4.58
CA ALA A 111 0.50 9.75 -3.14
C ALA A 111 -0.85 10.39 -2.79
N GLU A 112 -1.75 9.61 -2.19
CA GLU A 112 -2.94 10.21 -1.60
C GLU A 112 -2.54 10.87 -0.27
N PRO A 113 -2.96 12.12 -0.01
CA PRO A 113 -2.81 12.67 1.33
C PRO A 113 -3.55 11.74 2.29
N PRO A 114 -2.98 11.44 3.48
CA PRO A 114 -3.69 10.66 4.47
C PRO A 114 -5.01 11.38 4.73
N SER A 115 -6.13 10.69 4.51
CA SER A 115 -7.46 11.22 4.85
C SER A 115 -7.36 11.71 6.29
N LEU A 116 -7.39 13.04 6.47
CA LEU A 116 -7.45 13.66 7.78
C LEU A 116 -8.63 13.01 8.48
N ARG A 117 -8.35 12.13 9.46
CA ARG A 117 -9.33 11.78 10.47
C ARG A 117 -9.71 13.11 11.12
N VAL A 118 -10.85 13.66 10.71
CA VAL A 118 -11.58 14.63 11.50
C VAL A 118 -11.92 13.91 12.80
N MET A 119 -11.06 14.08 13.80
CA MET A 119 -11.43 13.82 15.18
C MET A 119 -12.62 14.75 15.47
N PRO A 120 -13.77 14.27 15.95
CA PRO A 120 -14.79 15.17 16.47
C PRO A 120 -14.17 15.88 17.68
N SER A 121 -13.96 17.19 17.55
CA SER A 121 -13.58 18.06 18.65
C SER A 121 -14.56 17.84 19.79
N ALA A 122 -14.07 17.33 20.92
CA ALA A 122 -14.79 17.35 22.17
C ALA A 122 -15.00 18.83 22.55
N MET A 123 -16.20 19.34 22.27
CA MET A 123 -16.68 20.61 22.81
C MET A 123 -16.96 20.37 24.30
N SER A 124 -15.97 20.69 25.12
CA SER A 124 -16.17 20.88 26.55
C SER A 124 -16.89 22.22 26.75
N SER A 125 -18.22 22.20 26.75
CA SER A 125 -19.01 23.36 27.18
C SER A 125 -19.19 23.31 28.69
N SER A 126 -18.40 24.12 29.39
CA SER A 126 -18.69 24.55 30.76
C SER A 126 -19.68 25.72 30.72
N GLU A 127 -20.90 25.49 31.17
CA GLU A 127 -21.85 26.50 31.69
C GLU A 127 -22.32 25.91 33.04
N GLY A 128 -22.04 26.49 34.23
CA GLY A 128 -22.50 27.80 34.72
C GLY A 128 -24.02 27.76 34.83
N GLY A 129 -24.70 27.56 35.97
CA GLY A 129 -24.58 28.18 37.29
C GLY A 129 -26.01 28.57 37.74
N ALA A 130 -26.22 28.65 39.06
CA ALA A 130 -27.40 29.17 39.79
C ALA A 130 -28.63 28.26 40.02
N ASP A 131 -28.65 27.69 41.23
CA ASP A 131 -29.82 27.29 42.01
C ASP A 131 -30.63 28.53 42.41
N LEU A 132 -31.94 28.54 42.12
CA LEU A 132 -32.91 29.46 42.72
C LEU A 132 -34.16 28.66 43.09
N LYS A 133 -34.37 28.49 44.39
CA LYS A 133 -35.50 27.79 45.00
C LYS A 133 -36.62 28.79 45.32
N LEU A 134 -37.83 28.52 44.82
CA LEU A 134 -39.08 29.20 45.23
C LEU A 134 -39.51 28.73 46.62
#